data_AF-A8RWN3-F1
#
_entry.id   AF-A8RWN3-F1
#
_cell.length_a   1.000
_cell.length_b   1.000
_cell.length_c   1.000
_cell.angle_alpha   90.00
_cell.angle_beta   90.00
_cell.angle_gamma   90.00
#
_symmetry.space_group_name_H-M   'P 1'
#
loop_
_entity.id
_entity.type
_entity.pdbx_description
1 polymer ?
#
loop_
_entity_poly.entity_id
_entity_poly.type
_entity_poly.pdbx_seq_one_letter_code
_entity_poly.pdbx_strand_id
1 'polypeptide(L)'
;MRLFFRMNGELFKRLIALDHGAWVISYDEPGAPQYITAAFLEACEKVEMPEGYRVALEQAKHLTEAEMKRLALIEPLLEDSIYIVDGKSRLAMAKRIAEENGTTRKRILGLYYKYLARLVLMEKGGRERGKDRDVRNFDWAIRKFYFSAKKMSLRDTYDHMLASRYMTPDGKLMEVVPSWYSFEHYYYRHGYSKSIKCSVSRGGLSNYQRNKRPLYGSTMRWKDRVGAFQMDATEADIYLVSRFDRSVVVGRPSIYMAVDTATQLVAGISSVSPYLCSPTIFPTRHHCHSCPAGFSSVDSISIYHLEHPVYQSILLKMTVCSFMEILPT
;
A
#
# COMPACT_ATOMS: atom_id res chain seq x y z
N MET A 1 1.07 19.24 53.53
CA MET A 1 2.39 18.58 53.46
C MET A 1 2.75 18.36 51.98
N ARG A 2 3.77 19.03 51.40
CA ARG A 2 4.05 18.95 49.94
C ARG A 2 4.39 17.51 49.49
N LEU A 3 3.97 17.13 48.28
CA LEU A 3 4.06 15.77 47.73
C LEU A 3 5.35 15.51 46.94
N PHE A 4 6.01 16.57 46.44
CA PHE A 4 7.18 16.50 45.56
C PHE A 4 8.36 17.31 46.10
N PHE A 5 9.57 16.81 45.86
CA PHE A 5 10.83 17.36 46.34
C PHE A 5 11.91 17.21 45.27
N ARG A 6 12.84 18.16 45.18
CA ARG A 6 14.00 18.07 44.29
C ARG A 6 15.24 17.72 45.07
N MET A 7 15.95 16.70 44.62
CA MET A 7 17.17 16.17 45.23
C MET A 7 18.21 15.97 44.13
N ASN A 8 19.34 16.66 44.22
CA ASN A 8 20.43 16.58 43.23
C ASN A 8 19.98 16.82 41.78
N GLY A 9 19.00 17.71 41.57
CA GLY A 9 18.46 18.04 40.25
C GLY A 9 17.35 17.10 39.74
N GLU A 10 17.11 15.98 40.41
CA GLU A 10 16.07 15.00 40.08
C GLU A 10 14.82 15.20 40.95
N LEU A 11 13.64 15.02 40.37
CA LEU A 11 12.38 15.16 41.05
C LEU A 11 11.94 13.85 41.71
N PHE A 12 11.52 13.93 42.97
CA PHE A 12 11.00 12.79 43.72
C PHE A 12 9.60 13.04 44.25
N LYS A 13 8.82 11.97 44.32
CA LYS A 13 7.49 11.93 44.92
C LYS A 13 7.55 11.21 46.26
N ARG A 14 6.93 11.78 47.29
CA ARG A 14 6.73 11.09 48.57
C ARG A 14 5.61 10.06 48.45
N LEU A 15 5.88 8.84 48.93
CA LEU A 15 4.94 7.72 48.98
C LEU A 15 4.33 7.56 50.37
N ILE A 16 5.17 7.34 51.39
CA ILE A 16 4.75 7.10 52.78
C ILE A 16 5.53 8.05 53.70
N ALA A 17 4.85 8.68 54.65
CA ALA A 17 5.48 9.44 55.73
C ALA A 17 5.54 8.59 57.00
N LEU A 18 6.68 8.61 57.68
CA LEU A 18 6.97 7.92 58.94
C LEU A 18 7.52 8.95 59.94
N ASP A 19 7.52 8.62 61.23
CA ASP A 19 7.90 9.56 62.30
C ASP A 19 9.34 10.09 62.17
N HIS A 20 10.22 9.31 61.55
CA HIS A 20 11.65 9.63 61.40
C HIS A 20 12.11 9.80 59.95
N GLY A 21 11.18 9.82 58.99
CA GLY A 21 11.52 9.90 57.58
C GLY A 21 10.37 9.60 56.63
N ALA A 22 10.68 9.35 55.37
CA ALA A 22 9.68 9.03 54.36
C ALA A 22 10.25 8.11 53.30
N TRP A 23 9.37 7.29 52.72
CA TRP A 23 9.66 6.58 51.48
C TRP A 23 9.33 7.48 50.30
N VAL A 24 10.28 7.61 49.39
CA VAL A 24 10.16 8.41 48.16
C VAL A 24 10.47 7.55 46.94
N ILE A 25 10.03 8.02 45.77
CA ILE A 25 10.35 7.43 44.47
C ILE A 25 10.73 8.52 43.48
N SER A 26 11.70 8.27 42.61
CA SER A 26 12.02 9.18 41.52
C SER A 26 10.84 9.32 40.55
N TYR A 27 10.50 10.56 40.22
CA TYR A 27 9.51 10.91 39.21
C TYR A 27 10.11 10.84 37.80
N ASP A 28 11.37 11.26 37.64
CA ASP A 28 12.06 11.35 36.34
C ASP A 28 12.56 9.98 35.85
N GLU A 29 13.05 9.15 36.76
CA GLU A 29 13.51 7.79 36.48
C GLU A 29 12.89 6.78 37.48
N PRO A 30 11.61 6.38 37.28
CA PRO A 30 10.89 5.54 38.22
C PRO A 30 11.59 4.21 38.48
N GLY A 31 12.14 4.07 39.68
CA GLY A 31 12.85 2.89 40.17
C GLY A 31 12.31 2.39 41.50
N ALA A 32 13.11 1.59 42.20
CA ALA A 32 12.77 1.12 43.53
C ALA A 32 12.60 2.30 44.50
N PRO A 33 11.56 2.32 45.36
CA PRO A 33 11.43 3.29 46.43
C PRO A 33 12.67 3.32 47.34
N GLN A 34 12.97 4.51 47.87
CA GLN A 34 14.11 4.77 48.73
C GLN A 34 13.63 5.45 50.02
N TYR A 35 14.29 5.14 51.13
CA TYR A 35 14.01 5.76 52.42
C TYR A 35 14.92 6.98 52.62
N ILE A 36 14.31 8.08 53.09
CA ILE A 36 14.99 9.35 53.37
C ILE A 36 14.62 9.81 54.77
N THR A 37 15.60 10.30 55.54
CA THR A 37 15.39 10.79 56.90
C THR A 37 14.64 12.13 56.92
N ALA A 38 13.92 12.40 58.03
CA ALA A 38 13.14 13.63 58.17
C ALA A 38 14.02 14.89 58.02
N ALA A 39 15.21 14.90 58.63
CA ALA A 39 16.16 16.00 58.53
C ALA A 39 16.59 16.29 57.09
N PHE A 40 16.83 15.24 56.29
CA PHE A 40 17.19 15.42 54.88
C PHE A 40 16.01 15.93 54.06
N LEU A 41 14.81 15.42 54.33
CA LEU A 41 13.58 15.82 53.63
C LEU A 41 13.21 17.29 53.89
N GLU A 42 13.52 17.82 55.08
CA GLU A 42 13.35 19.24 55.40
C GLU A 42 14.32 20.15 54.66
N ALA A 43 15.56 19.68 54.42
CA ALA A 43 16.58 20.40 53.67
C ALA A 43 16.32 20.40 52.14
N CYS A 44 15.45 19.51 51.64
CA CYS A 44 15.16 19.41 50.22
C CYS A 44 14.29 20.56 49.70
N GLU A 45 14.55 20.98 48.45
CA GLU A 45 13.70 21.94 47.75
C GLU A 45 12.30 21.33 47.54
N LYS A 46 11.28 21.91 48.17
CA LYS A 46 9.90 21.42 48.02
C LYS A 46 9.32 21.98 46.73
N VAL A 47 8.97 21.13 45.77
CA VAL A 47 8.47 21.55 44.46
C VAL A 47 6.94 21.48 44.42
N GLU A 48 6.32 22.30 43.57
CA GLU A 48 4.90 22.15 43.25
C GLU A 48 4.64 20.85 42.47
N MET A 49 3.39 20.43 42.44
CA MET A 49 3.01 19.23 41.71
C MET A 49 3.26 19.41 40.21
N PRO A 50 4.00 18.52 39.54
CA PRO A 50 4.26 18.63 38.12
C PRO A 50 2.98 18.60 37.30
N GLU A 51 2.93 19.40 36.24
CA GLU A 51 1.77 19.45 35.34
C GLU A 51 1.44 18.08 34.73
N GLY A 52 2.46 17.30 34.36
CA GLY A 52 2.28 15.94 33.85
C GLY A 52 1.58 15.01 34.86
N TYR A 53 1.86 15.17 36.16
CA TYR A 53 1.19 14.41 37.21
C TYR A 53 -0.24 14.90 37.46
N ARG A 54 -0.47 16.22 37.38
CA ARG A 54 -1.81 16.81 37.48
C ARG A 54 -2.73 16.28 36.37
N VAL A 55 -2.23 16.22 35.13
CA VAL A 55 -2.95 15.65 33.99
C VAL A 55 -3.19 14.15 34.19
N ALA A 56 -2.20 13.41 34.69
CA ALA A 56 -2.35 11.97 34.95
C ALA A 56 -3.42 11.68 36.02
N LEU A 57 -3.51 12.50 37.08
CA LEU A 57 -4.57 12.40 38.09
C LEU A 57 -5.97 12.53 37.48
N GLU A 58 -6.18 13.50 36.59
CA GLU A 58 -7.46 13.66 35.89
C GLU A 58 -7.75 12.50 34.94
N GLN A 59 -6.73 12.03 34.21
CA GLN A 59 -6.87 10.90 33.28
C GLN A 59 -7.13 9.56 34.00
N ALA A 60 -6.59 9.37 35.20
CA ALA A 60 -6.80 8.16 36.00
C ALA A 60 -8.27 7.94 36.38
N LYS A 61 -9.13 8.99 36.31
CA LYS A 61 -10.59 8.86 36.48
C LYS A 61 -11.25 8.14 35.31
N HIS A 62 -10.62 8.11 34.13
CA HIS A 62 -11.16 7.56 32.89
C HIS A 62 -10.16 6.59 32.25
N LEU A 63 -9.96 5.44 32.88
CA LEU A 63 -9.05 4.39 32.41
C LEU A 63 -9.60 3.69 31.16
N THR A 64 -8.75 3.51 30.16
CA THR A 64 -9.05 2.65 29.00
C THR A 64 -9.00 1.17 29.38
N GLU A 65 -9.65 0.30 28.60
CA GLU A 65 -9.62 -1.15 28.84
C GLU A 65 -8.19 -1.72 28.95
N ALA A 66 -7.27 -1.19 28.14
CA ALA A 66 -5.87 -1.60 28.15
C ALA A 66 -5.10 -1.10 29.39
N GLU A 67 -5.48 0.04 29.96
CA GLU A 67 -4.93 0.55 31.22
C GLU A 67 -5.50 -0.22 32.40
N MET A 68 -6.80 -0.53 32.39
CA MET A 68 -7.44 -1.38 33.42
C MET A 68 -6.77 -2.74 33.52
N LYS A 69 -6.49 -3.40 32.39
CA LYS A 69 -5.76 -4.69 32.38
C LYS A 69 -4.35 -4.59 32.97
N ARG A 70 -3.67 -3.44 32.80
CA ARG A 70 -2.34 -3.23 33.39
C ARG A 70 -2.42 -2.88 34.87
N LEU A 71 -3.45 -2.15 35.29
CA LEU A 71 -3.69 -1.84 36.69
C LEU A 71 -3.96 -3.13 37.47
N ALA A 72 -4.82 -4.01 36.93
CA ALA A 72 -5.11 -5.32 37.51
C ALA A 72 -3.85 -6.19 37.72
N LEU A 73 -2.85 -6.09 36.84
CA LEU A 73 -1.57 -6.81 37.02
C LEU A 73 -0.79 -6.34 38.25
N ILE A 74 -0.87 -5.05 38.61
CA ILE A 74 -0.09 -4.49 39.72
C ILE A 74 -0.92 -4.27 40.98
N GLU A 75 -2.24 -4.47 40.91
CA GLU A 75 -3.18 -4.33 42.02
C GLU A 75 -2.73 -5.07 43.29
N PRO A 76 -2.24 -6.34 43.23
CA PRO A 76 -1.78 -7.04 44.43
C PRO A 76 -0.53 -6.40 45.09
N LEU A 77 0.26 -5.63 44.35
CA LEU A 77 1.39 -4.86 44.88
C LEU A 77 0.97 -3.50 45.47
N LEU A 78 -0.25 -3.06 45.17
CA LEU A 78 -0.82 -1.79 45.65
C LEU A 78 -1.69 -1.98 46.90
N GLU A 79 -2.17 -3.20 47.16
CA GLU A 79 -2.98 -3.52 48.33
C GLU A 79 -2.27 -3.24 49.66
N ASP A 80 -0.97 -3.51 49.73
CA ASP A 80 -0.21 -3.36 50.98
C ASP A 80 1.01 -2.45 50.81
N SER A 81 1.14 -1.51 51.75
CA SER A 81 2.29 -0.63 51.92
C SER A 81 3.60 -1.39 52.21
N ILE A 82 3.55 -2.64 52.69
CA ILE A 82 4.73 -3.49 52.90
C ILE A 82 5.58 -3.60 51.63
N TYR A 83 4.97 -3.63 50.44
CA TYR A 83 5.72 -3.75 49.17
C TYR A 83 6.49 -2.48 48.80
N ILE A 84 6.14 -1.33 49.38
CA ILE A 84 6.92 -0.10 49.22
C ILE A 84 8.19 -0.20 50.09
N VAL A 85 8.03 -0.66 51.34
CA VAL A 85 9.07 -0.69 52.37
C VAL A 85 10.04 -1.86 52.19
N ASP A 86 9.53 -3.09 52.11
CA ASP A 86 10.36 -4.29 52.00
C ASP A 86 10.60 -4.69 50.54
N GLY A 87 11.85 -4.55 50.11
CA GLY A 87 12.29 -4.98 48.78
C GLY A 87 12.15 -6.48 48.57
N LYS A 88 12.34 -7.32 49.60
CA LYS A 88 12.28 -8.79 49.45
C LYS A 88 10.86 -9.25 49.17
N SER A 89 9.90 -8.82 50.00
CA SER A 89 8.47 -9.13 49.82
C SER A 89 7.96 -8.62 48.48
N ARG A 90 8.36 -7.41 48.07
CA ARG A 90 8.02 -6.86 46.74
C ARG A 90 8.55 -7.72 45.59
N LEU A 91 9.81 -8.15 45.67
CA LEU A 91 10.41 -8.99 44.64
C LEU A 91 9.73 -10.37 44.56
N ALA A 92 9.38 -10.96 45.70
CA ALA A 92 8.66 -12.23 45.77
C ALA A 92 7.24 -12.10 45.18
N MET A 93 6.50 -11.07 45.56
CA MET A 93 5.16 -10.80 45.03
C MET A 93 5.18 -10.55 43.52
N ALA A 94 6.11 -9.71 43.04
CA ALA A 94 6.25 -9.45 41.60
C ALA A 94 6.66 -10.71 40.81
N LYS A 95 7.39 -11.66 41.42
CA LYS A 95 7.71 -12.95 40.81
C LYS A 95 6.44 -13.81 40.68
N ARG A 96 5.63 -13.90 41.74
CA ARG A 96 4.37 -14.65 41.73
C ARG A 96 3.41 -14.16 40.63
N ILE A 97 3.17 -12.85 40.58
CA ILE A 97 2.32 -12.22 39.55
C ILE A 97 2.87 -12.49 38.13
N ALA A 98 4.20 -12.52 37.97
CA ALA A 98 4.84 -12.79 36.67
C ALA A 98 4.53 -14.19 36.16
N GLU A 99 4.63 -15.18 37.05
CA GLU A 99 4.38 -16.59 36.75
C GLU A 99 2.89 -16.82 36.43
N GLU A 100 1.98 -16.27 37.22
CA GLU A 100 0.52 -16.39 37.03
C GLU A 100 0.04 -15.79 35.70
N ASN A 101 0.63 -14.68 35.25
CA ASN A 101 0.18 -13.94 34.07
C ASN A 101 1.06 -14.19 32.82
N GLY A 102 2.03 -15.10 32.88
CA GLY A 102 2.96 -15.39 31.77
C GLY A 102 3.77 -14.16 31.35
N THR A 103 4.26 -13.37 32.32
CA THR A 103 5.05 -12.15 32.05
C THR A 103 6.41 -12.20 32.73
N THR A 104 7.16 -11.08 32.72
CA THR A 104 8.45 -10.99 33.39
C THR A 104 8.37 -10.12 34.64
N ARG A 105 9.09 -10.51 35.69
CA ARG A 105 9.24 -9.71 36.93
C ARG A 105 9.66 -8.26 36.62
N LYS A 106 10.56 -8.06 35.66
CA LYS A 106 11.02 -6.73 35.23
C LYS A 106 9.88 -5.86 34.71
N ARG A 107 8.94 -6.43 33.94
CA ARG A 107 7.77 -5.72 33.43
C ARG A 107 6.83 -5.31 34.55
N ILE A 108 6.54 -6.20 35.49
CA ILE A 108 5.63 -5.91 36.62
C ILE A 108 6.20 -4.81 37.51
N LEU A 109 7.48 -4.93 37.90
CA LEU A 109 8.14 -3.89 38.69
C LEU A 109 8.19 -2.56 37.93
N GLY A 110 8.45 -2.59 36.62
CA GLY A 110 8.43 -1.39 35.80
C GLY A 110 7.06 -0.70 35.78
N LEU A 111 5.96 -1.47 35.67
CA LEU A 111 4.60 -0.93 35.75
C LEU A 111 4.31 -0.37 37.15
N TYR A 112 4.68 -1.11 38.20
CA TYR A 112 4.49 -0.71 39.59
C TYR A 112 5.20 0.60 39.91
N TYR A 113 6.48 0.74 39.57
CA TYR A 113 7.25 1.96 39.83
C TYR A 113 6.73 3.15 39.03
N LYS A 114 6.39 2.96 37.74
CA LYS A 114 5.78 4.01 36.93
C LYS A 114 4.45 4.47 37.51
N TYR A 115 3.63 3.54 38.01
CA TYR A 115 2.36 3.87 38.64
C TYR A 115 2.57 4.65 39.95
N LEU A 116 3.45 4.18 40.83
CA LEU A 116 3.77 4.88 42.08
C LEU A 116 4.30 6.29 41.84
N ALA A 117 5.20 6.46 40.87
CA ALA A 117 5.82 7.75 40.56
C ALA A 117 4.85 8.70 39.84
N ARG A 118 4.19 8.23 38.77
CA ARG A 118 3.50 9.10 37.79
C ARG A 118 1.99 8.92 37.70
N LEU A 119 1.43 7.85 38.27
CA LEU A 119 0.06 7.38 37.99
C LEU A 119 -0.20 7.02 36.52
N VAL A 120 0.87 6.78 35.74
CA VAL A 120 0.79 6.47 34.31
C VAL A 120 1.20 5.02 34.07
N LEU A 121 0.31 4.22 33.51
CA LEU A 121 0.56 2.82 33.13
C LEU A 121 1.08 2.66 31.70
N MET A 122 0.86 3.68 30.86
CA MET A 122 1.27 3.75 29.46
C MET A 122 1.75 5.16 29.15
N GLU A 123 3.00 5.30 28.71
CA GLU A 123 3.39 6.51 28.00
C GLU A 123 2.71 6.45 26.63
N LYS A 124 1.72 7.32 26.41
CA LYS A 124 1.23 7.56 25.05
C LYS A 124 2.42 8.10 24.27
N GLY A 125 3.11 7.24 23.52
CA GLY A 125 4.13 7.67 22.59
C GLY A 125 3.55 8.81 21.76
N GLY A 126 4.11 10.00 21.92
CA GLY A 126 3.54 11.21 21.34
C GLY A 126 3.34 10.98 19.84
N ARG A 127 2.08 10.95 19.39
CA ARG A 127 1.80 11.25 17.99
C ARG A 127 2.08 12.73 17.83
N GLU A 128 3.34 13.05 17.56
CA GLU A 128 3.77 14.41 17.26
C GLU A 128 2.87 14.96 16.16
N ARG A 129 2.20 16.09 16.42
CA ARG A 129 1.30 16.75 15.47
C ARG A 129 1.96 17.03 14.12
N GLY A 130 3.30 17.09 14.05
CA GLY A 130 4.08 17.20 12.82
C GLY A 130 3.88 16.02 11.85
N LYS A 131 3.82 14.78 12.36
CA LYS A 131 3.62 13.58 11.51
C LYS A 131 2.29 13.61 10.77
N ASP A 132 1.25 14.19 11.36
CA ASP A 132 -0.06 14.30 10.72
C ASP A 132 -0.08 15.34 9.59
N ARG A 133 0.68 16.44 9.73
CA ARG A 133 0.87 17.42 8.65
C ARG A 133 1.63 16.78 7.48
N ASP A 134 2.73 16.09 7.77
CA ASP A 134 3.57 15.47 6.74
C ASP A 134 2.81 14.39 5.97
N VAL A 135 2.06 13.54 6.67
CA VAL A 135 1.19 12.53 6.05
C VAL A 135 0.20 13.16 5.06
N ARG A 136 -0.43 14.28 5.44
CA ARG A 136 -1.34 15.01 4.54
C ARG A 136 -0.61 15.59 3.33
N ASN A 137 0.60 16.12 3.53
CA ASN A 137 1.41 16.64 2.44
C ASN A 137 1.90 15.53 1.49
N PHE A 138 2.20 14.35 2.02
CA PHE A 138 2.60 13.18 1.23
C PHE A 138 1.46 12.72 0.31
N ASP A 139 0.26 12.51 0.86
CA ASP A 139 -0.92 12.11 0.08
C ASP A 139 -1.24 13.15 -1.01
N TRP A 140 -1.19 14.44 -0.65
CA TRP A 140 -1.39 15.53 -1.61
C TRP A 140 -0.38 15.49 -2.76
N ALA A 141 0.92 15.35 -2.46
CA ALA A 141 1.97 15.35 -3.46
C ALA A 141 1.85 14.16 -4.42
N ILE A 142 1.58 12.97 -3.88
CA ILE A 142 1.39 11.75 -4.69
C ILE A 142 0.18 11.93 -5.63
N ARG A 143 -0.95 12.42 -5.12
CA ARG A 143 -2.15 12.62 -5.95
C ARG A 143 -1.99 13.73 -6.99
N LYS A 144 -1.26 14.80 -6.65
CA LYS A 144 -1.14 15.95 -7.54
C LYS A 144 -0.07 15.78 -8.61
N PHE A 145 1.12 15.33 -8.21
CA PHE A 145 2.28 15.30 -9.11
C PHE A 145 2.57 13.89 -9.63
N TYR A 146 2.52 12.88 -8.77
CA TYR A 146 2.85 11.51 -9.19
C TYR A 146 1.74 10.87 -10.03
N PHE A 147 0.47 11.09 -9.67
CA PHE A 147 -0.71 10.66 -10.43
C PHE A 147 -1.01 11.63 -11.58
N SER A 148 -0.02 11.79 -12.45
CA SER A 148 -0.10 12.67 -13.60
C SER A 148 0.33 11.94 -14.88
N ALA A 149 -0.26 12.35 -16.00
CA ALA A 149 0.17 11.91 -17.33
C ALA A 149 1.63 12.29 -17.65
N LYS A 150 2.19 13.29 -16.95
CA LYS A 150 3.62 13.67 -17.04
C LYS A 150 4.58 12.58 -16.55
N LYS A 151 4.09 11.55 -15.84
CA LYS A 151 4.86 10.40 -15.37
C LYS A 151 6.11 10.75 -14.56
N MET A 152 6.06 11.80 -13.76
CA MET A 152 7.17 12.22 -12.87
C MET A 152 7.68 11.07 -12.01
N SER A 153 8.98 11.08 -11.70
CA SER A 153 9.55 10.08 -10.79
C SER A 153 9.06 10.31 -9.36
N LEU A 154 9.18 9.29 -8.52
CA LEU A 154 8.83 9.42 -7.11
C LEU A 154 9.74 10.46 -6.43
N ARG A 155 11.01 10.54 -6.87
CA ARG A 155 12.00 11.52 -6.39
C ARG A 155 11.60 12.94 -6.75
N ASP A 156 11.27 13.19 -8.01
CA ASP A 156 10.82 14.52 -8.46
C ASP A 156 9.55 14.95 -7.72
N THR A 157 8.64 14.00 -7.48
CA THR A 157 7.41 14.26 -6.71
C THR A 157 7.71 14.78 -5.32
N TYR A 158 8.71 14.19 -4.65
CA TYR A 158 9.16 14.65 -3.34
C TYR A 158 9.80 16.04 -3.42
N ASP A 159 10.67 16.29 -4.40
CA ASP A 159 11.31 17.60 -4.55
C ASP A 159 10.25 18.70 -4.85
N HIS A 160 9.22 18.40 -5.66
CA HIS A 160 8.08 19.29 -5.89
C HIS A 160 7.21 19.50 -4.64
N MET A 161 7.06 18.48 -3.80
CA MET A 161 6.39 18.61 -2.52
C MET A 161 7.14 19.58 -1.61
N LEU A 162 8.47 19.43 -1.52
CA LEU A 162 9.32 20.32 -0.74
C LEU A 162 9.20 21.76 -1.21
N ALA A 163 9.34 21.99 -2.52
CA ALA A 163 9.21 23.31 -3.12
C ALA A 163 7.84 23.96 -2.84
N SER A 164 6.77 23.17 -2.80
CA SER A 164 5.41 23.70 -2.64
C SER A 164 4.99 23.94 -1.20
N ARG A 165 5.47 23.13 -0.25
CA ARG A 165 4.93 23.07 1.12
C ARG A 165 5.97 23.26 2.22
N TYR A 166 7.25 23.17 1.88
CA TYR A 166 8.35 23.23 2.84
C TYR A 166 9.38 24.33 2.54
N MET A 167 9.05 25.28 1.66
CA MET A 167 9.81 26.51 1.49
C MET A 167 9.26 27.63 2.38
N THR A 168 10.17 28.39 2.97
CA THR A 168 9.89 29.66 3.63
C THR A 168 9.58 30.75 2.60
N PRO A 169 8.92 31.86 2.99
CA PRO A 169 8.69 33.00 2.10
C PRO A 169 9.98 33.55 1.46
N ASP A 170 11.11 33.39 2.16
CA ASP A 170 12.44 33.82 1.73
C ASP A 170 13.10 32.84 0.73
N GLY A 171 12.38 31.80 0.30
CA GLY A 171 12.87 30.79 -0.65
C GLY A 171 13.83 29.76 -0.07
N LYS A 172 14.03 29.74 1.25
CA LYS A 172 14.86 28.74 1.93
C LYS A 172 14.03 27.55 2.40
N LEU A 173 14.63 26.36 2.44
CA LEU A 173 13.98 25.17 2.98
C LEU A 173 13.81 25.32 4.50
N MET A 174 12.65 24.91 5.04
CA MET A 174 12.40 24.92 6.50
C MET A 174 13.38 24.01 7.25
N GLU A 175 13.60 24.28 8.55
CA GLU A 175 14.48 23.46 9.39
C GLU A 175 13.93 22.04 9.64
N VAL A 176 12.60 21.91 9.72
CA VAL A 176 11.94 20.62 9.95
C VAL A 176 11.28 20.18 8.66
N VAL A 177 11.87 19.16 8.02
CA VAL A 177 11.43 18.60 6.75
C VAL A 177 11.39 17.08 6.82
N PRO A 178 10.35 16.44 6.26
CA PRO A 178 10.30 14.99 6.17
C PRO A 178 11.43 14.46 5.30
N SER A 179 12.08 13.39 5.77
CA SER A 179 13.10 12.70 4.97
C SER A 179 12.51 12.06 3.71
N TRP A 180 13.34 11.92 2.67
CA TRP A 180 13.00 11.15 1.46
C TRP A 180 12.49 9.74 1.82
N TYR A 181 13.18 9.05 2.71
CA TYR A 181 12.84 7.68 3.10
C TYR A 181 11.46 7.60 3.77
N SER A 182 11.08 8.61 4.56
CA SER A 182 9.75 8.69 5.16
C SER A 182 8.66 8.79 4.09
N PHE A 183 8.88 9.60 3.05
CA PHE A 183 7.96 9.75 1.91
C PHE A 183 7.87 8.47 1.07
N GLU A 184 9.01 7.86 0.74
CA GLU A 184 9.08 6.61 -0.02
C GLU A 184 8.38 5.46 0.72
N HIS A 185 8.66 5.31 2.02
CA HIS A 185 8.03 4.31 2.85
C HIS A 185 6.51 4.54 2.95
N TYR A 186 6.06 5.79 3.05
CA TYR A 186 4.64 6.14 3.02
C TYR A 186 3.98 5.68 1.70
N TYR A 187 4.61 5.95 0.56
CA TYR A 187 4.11 5.56 -0.75
C TYR A 187 3.89 4.04 -0.88
N TYR A 188 4.88 3.23 -0.47
CA TYR A 188 4.77 1.78 -0.56
C TYR A 188 3.80 1.19 0.47
N ARG A 189 3.83 1.66 1.71
CA ARG A 189 2.97 1.17 2.79
C ARG A 189 1.49 1.36 2.49
N HIS A 190 1.13 2.46 1.83
CA HIS A 190 -0.26 2.76 1.43
C HIS A 190 -0.67 2.15 0.09
N GLY A 191 0.22 1.38 -0.56
CA GLY A 191 -0.12 0.61 -1.76
C GLY A 191 -0.38 1.48 -3.00
N TYR A 192 0.10 2.72 -3.04
CA TYR A 192 -0.11 3.61 -4.19
C TYR A 192 0.48 3.03 -5.48
N SER A 193 1.55 2.24 -5.40
CA SER A 193 2.17 1.54 -6.53
C SER A 193 1.24 0.56 -7.23
N LYS A 194 0.37 -0.13 -6.46
CA LYS A 194 -0.60 -1.12 -6.96
C LYS A 194 -1.97 -0.52 -7.20
N SER A 195 -2.14 0.79 -6.98
CA SER A 195 -3.45 1.42 -7.10
C SER A 195 -3.89 1.52 -8.57
N ILE A 196 -5.17 1.23 -8.82
CA ILE A 196 -5.81 1.43 -10.12
C ILE A 196 -5.67 2.89 -10.55
N LYS A 197 -5.86 3.82 -9.60
CA LYS A 197 -5.72 5.27 -9.82
C LYS A 197 -4.33 5.64 -10.36
N CYS A 198 -3.26 5.07 -9.83
CA CYS A 198 -1.90 5.27 -10.34
C CYS A 198 -1.80 4.83 -11.81
N SER A 199 -2.24 3.60 -12.10
CA SER A 199 -2.17 3.04 -13.45
C SER A 199 -2.99 3.81 -14.47
N VAL A 200 -4.21 4.22 -14.10
CA VAL A 200 -5.11 5.01 -14.96
C VAL A 200 -4.58 6.43 -15.15
N SER A 201 -4.11 7.10 -14.10
CA SER A 201 -3.65 8.49 -14.20
C SER A 201 -2.35 8.62 -15.00
N ARG A 202 -1.43 7.66 -14.85
CA ARG A 202 -0.14 7.67 -15.56
C ARG A 202 -0.20 7.02 -16.93
N GLY A 203 -1.10 6.05 -17.13
CA GLY A 203 -1.18 5.24 -18.36
C GLY A 203 -2.38 5.57 -19.25
N GLY A 204 -3.39 6.27 -18.73
CA GLY A 204 -4.68 6.47 -19.38
C GLY A 204 -5.66 5.31 -19.14
N LEU A 205 -6.95 5.60 -19.26
CA LEU A 205 -8.02 4.61 -19.07
C LEU A 205 -7.98 3.51 -20.14
N SER A 206 -7.75 3.87 -21.40
CA SER A 206 -7.70 2.91 -22.53
C SER A 206 -6.57 1.89 -22.36
N ASN A 207 -5.37 2.36 -22.01
CA ASN A 207 -4.22 1.47 -21.76
C ASN A 207 -4.48 0.57 -20.54
N TYR A 208 -5.10 1.11 -19.48
CA TYR A 208 -5.44 0.31 -18.32
C TYR A 208 -6.43 -0.81 -18.69
N GLN A 209 -7.51 -0.49 -19.40
CA GLN A 209 -8.52 -1.46 -19.79
C GLN A 209 -7.97 -2.56 -20.71
N ARG A 210 -7.08 -2.20 -21.64
CA ARG A 210 -6.44 -3.16 -22.56
C ARG A 210 -5.39 -4.04 -21.88
N ASN A 211 -4.47 -3.44 -21.13
CA ASN A 211 -3.23 -4.13 -20.74
C ASN A 211 -3.10 -4.42 -19.25
N LYS A 212 -3.88 -3.74 -18.39
CA LYS A 212 -3.70 -3.79 -16.92
C LYS A 212 -4.98 -4.14 -16.16
N ARG A 213 -6.08 -4.39 -16.87
CA ARG A 213 -7.35 -4.79 -16.26
C ARG A 213 -7.19 -6.20 -15.67
N PRO A 214 -7.66 -6.44 -14.44
CA PRO A 214 -7.74 -7.80 -13.92
C PRO A 214 -8.63 -8.64 -14.83
N LEU A 215 -8.06 -9.72 -15.37
CA LEU A 215 -8.83 -10.71 -16.13
C LEU A 215 -9.52 -11.62 -15.11
N TYR A 216 -10.85 -11.62 -15.12
CA TYR A 216 -11.66 -12.51 -14.28
C TYR A 216 -12.06 -13.73 -15.10
N GLY A 217 -11.64 -14.92 -14.66
CA GLY A 217 -12.02 -16.20 -15.26
C GLY A 217 -10.85 -16.94 -15.91
N SER A 218 -10.97 -18.27 -15.98
CA SER A 218 -10.16 -19.09 -16.87
C SER A 218 -10.90 -19.17 -18.21
N THR A 219 -10.22 -18.82 -19.30
CA THR A 219 -10.71 -18.99 -20.68
C THR A 219 -11.07 -20.44 -21.02
N MET A 220 -10.68 -21.42 -20.19
CA MET A 220 -11.07 -22.81 -20.38
C MET A 220 -12.39 -23.17 -19.67
N ARG A 221 -12.83 -22.37 -18.69
CA ARG A 221 -14.02 -22.68 -17.88
C ARG A 221 -15.35 -22.19 -18.46
N TRP A 222 -15.33 -21.34 -19.48
CA TRP A 222 -16.58 -20.75 -19.99
C TRP A 222 -17.32 -21.66 -20.97
N LYS A 223 -16.66 -22.70 -21.55
CA LYS A 223 -17.27 -23.72 -22.41
C LYS A 223 -16.61 -25.08 -22.23
N ASP A 224 -17.42 -26.10 -22.02
CA ASP A 224 -17.05 -27.51 -21.78
C ASP A 224 -17.28 -28.41 -23.02
N ARG A 225 -17.80 -27.86 -24.11
CA ARG A 225 -18.13 -28.58 -25.35
C ARG A 225 -17.53 -27.89 -26.57
N VAL A 226 -17.20 -28.71 -27.57
CA VAL A 226 -16.71 -28.28 -28.89
C VAL A 226 -17.73 -27.36 -29.56
N GLY A 227 -17.24 -26.32 -30.26
CA GLY A 227 -18.07 -25.42 -31.06
C GLY A 227 -18.03 -23.96 -30.63
N ALA A 228 -17.14 -23.60 -29.71
CA ALA A 228 -16.90 -22.23 -29.29
C ALA A 228 -15.45 -21.84 -29.56
N PHE A 229 -15.23 -20.79 -30.35
CA PHE A 229 -13.92 -20.47 -30.89
C PHE A 229 -13.39 -19.16 -30.32
N GLN A 230 -12.09 -19.15 -30.03
CA GLN A 230 -11.32 -17.95 -29.74
C GLN A 230 -10.58 -17.57 -31.02
N MET A 231 -10.73 -16.31 -31.42
CA MET A 231 -10.10 -15.79 -32.64
C MET A 231 -9.07 -14.74 -32.25
N ASP A 232 -7.91 -14.81 -32.87
CA ASP A 232 -6.85 -13.82 -32.73
C ASP A 232 -6.23 -13.50 -34.10
N ALA A 233 -5.68 -12.29 -34.21
CA ALA A 233 -5.05 -11.79 -35.43
C ALA A 233 -3.67 -11.23 -35.07
N THR A 234 -2.63 -11.78 -35.70
CA THR A 234 -1.24 -11.35 -35.46
C THR A 234 -0.59 -10.96 -36.78
N GLU A 235 0.04 -9.79 -36.83
CA GLU A 235 0.89 -9.40 -37.95
C GLU A 235 2.15 -10.26 -37.96
N ALA A 236 2.40 -10.99 -39.05
CA ALA A 236 3.51 -11.92 -39.14
C ALA A 236 4.84 -11.18 -39.38
N ASP A 237 5.90 -11.65 -38.72
CA ASP A 237 7.24 -11.11 -38.90
C ASP A 237 7.98 -11.71 -40.11
N ILE A 238 7.29 -11.79 -41.23
CA ILE A 238 7.79 -12.28 -42.52
C ILE A 238 7.26 -11.40 -43.64
N TYR A 239 8.04 -11.23 -44.70
CA TYR A 239 7.60 -10.55 -45.92
C TYR A 239 7.12 -11.57 -46.94
N LEU A 240 5.93 -11.33 -47.50
CA LEU A 240 5.44 -12.08 -48.65
C LEU A 240 5.95 -11.45 -49.94
N VAL A 241 6.28 -12.31 -50.90
CA VAL A 241 6.60 -11.94 -52.28
C VAL A 241 5.57 -12.55 -53.22
N SER A 242 5.29 -11.89 -54.34
CA SER A 242 4.32 -12.41 -55.30
C SER A 242 4.81 -13.71 -55.92
N ARG A 243 3.87 -14.66 -56.14
CA ARG A 243 4.15 -15.91 -56.86
C ARG A 243 4.41 -15.67 -58.34
N PHE A 244 3.74 -14.67 -58.92
CA PHE A 244 3.85 -14.32 -60.34
C PHE A 244 5.13 -13.52 -60.63
N ASP A 245 5.55 -12.68 -59.68
CA ASP A 245 6.80 -11.93 -59.77
C ASP A 245 7.46 -11.82 -58.39
N ARG A 246 8.57 -12.55 -58.21
CA ARG A 246 9.30 -12.56 -56.93
C ARG A 246 10.06 -11.27 -56.64
N SER A 247 10.21 -10.39 -57.62
CA SER A 247 10.79 -9.06 -57.41
C SER A 247 9.83 -8.11 -56.70
N VAL A 248 8.53 -8.43 -56.72
CA VAL A 248 7.47 -7.65 -56.06
C VAL A 248 7.27 -8.16 -54.63
N VAL A 249 7.66 -7.33 -53.66
CA VAL A 249 7.35 -7.54 -52.24
C VAL A 249 5.92 -7.09 -51.97
N VAL A 250 5.08 -8.05 -51.57
CA VAL A 250 3.66 -7.82 -51.25
C VAL A 250 3.50 -7.24 -49.85
N GLY A 251 4.41 -7.53 -48.90
CA GLY A 251 4.38 -6.96 -47.55
C GLY A 251 4.17 -7.98 -46.43
N ARG A 252 3.91 -7.51 -45.21
CA ARG A 252 3.70 -8.35 -44.01
C ARG A 252 2.22 -8.75 -43.91
N PRO A 253 1.90 -10.04 -43.82
CA PRO A 253 0.51 -10.49 -43.74
C PRO A 253 -0.01 -10.45 -42.30
N SER A 254 -1.30 -10.19 -42.13
CA SER A 254 -2.03 -10.45 -40.89
C SER A 254 -2.55 -11.88 -40.90
N ILE A 255 -2.12 -12.70 -39.94
CA ILE A 255 -2.55 -14.09 -39.76
C ILE A 255 -3.70 -14.11 -38.76
N TYR A 256 -4.85 -14.58 -39.21
CA TYR A 256 -6.04 -14.84 -38.38
C TYR A 256 -6.08 -16.33 -38.04
N MET A 257 -6.25 -16.65 -36.77
CA MET A 257 -6.36 -18.02 -36.29
C MET A 257 -7.62 -18.19 -35.45
N ALA A 258 -8.35 -19.28 -35.67
CA ALA A 258 -9.46 -19.70 -34.83
C ALA A 258 -9.08 -20.97 -34.07
N VAL A 259 -9.22 -20.95 -32.74
CA VAL A 259 -8.91 -22.07 -31.85
C VAL A 259 -10.16 -22.49 -31.10
N ASP A 260 -10.48 -23.78 -31.07
CA ASP A 260 -11.60 -24.29 -30.28
C ASP A 260 -11.27 -24.22 -28.78
N THR A 261 -12.20 -23.67 -28.00
CA THR A 261 -11.98 -23.38 -26.57
C THR A 261 -11.87 -24.65 -25.73
N ALA A 262 -12.68 -25.67 -26.05
CA ALA A 262 -12.76 -26.89 -25.24
C ALA A 262 -11.57 -27.82 -25.50
N THR A 263 -11.14 -27.94 -26.76
CA THR A 263 -10.07 -28.86 -27.19
C THR A 263 -8.71 -28.20 -27.36
N GLN A 264 -8.65 -26.87 -27.45
CA GLN A 264 -7.45 -26.09 -27.79
C GLN A 264 -6.86 -26.44 -29.18
N LEU A 265 -7.64 -27.11 -30.03
CA LEU A 265 -7.24 -27.42 -31.40
C LEU A 265 -7.48 -26.22 -32.31
N VAL A 266 -6.54 -26.00 -33.23
CA VAL A 266 -6.68 -24.99 -34.28
C VAL A 266 -7.76 -25.45 -35.25
N ALA A 267 -8.84 -24.69 -35.31
CA ALA A 267 -9.99 -24.92 -36.17
C ALA A 267 -9.76 -24.41 -37.60
N GLY A 268 -8.93 -23.37 -37.75
CA GLY A 268 -8.60 -22.80 -39.05
C GLY A 268 -7.60 -21.65 -38.96
N ILE A 269 -6.89 -21.41 -40.06
CA ILE A 269 -5.93 -20.31 -40.23
C ILE A 269 -6.24 -19.62 -41.56
N SER A 270 -6.24 -18.29 -41.55
CA SER A 270 -6.35 -17.45 -42.74
C SER A 270 -5.28 -16.36 -42.69
N SER A 271 -4.83 -15.89 -43.86
CA SER A 271 -3.92 -14.74 -43.94
C SER A 271 -4.47 -13.71 -44.92
N VAL A 272 -4.31 -12.43 -44.57
CA VAL A 272 -4.73 -11.30 -45.40
C VAL A 272 -3.54 -10.36 -45.57
N SER A 273 -3.28 -9.96 -46.81
CA SER A 273 -2.25 -8.97 -47.12
C SER A 273 -2.82 -7.55 -47.09
N PRO A 274 -2.15 -6.57 -46.43
CA PRO A 274 -2.64 -5.20 -46.32
C PRO A 274 -2.69 -4.46 -47.67
N TYR A 275 -1.99 -4.92 -48.71
CA TYR A 275 -1.93 -4.24 -50.01
C TYR A 275 -3.05 -4.66 -50.99
N LEU A 276 -3.89 -5.62 -50.62
CA LEU A 276 -5.10 -5.98 -51.37
C LEU A 276 -6.36 -5.22 -50.91
N CYS A 277 -6.23 -4.33 -49.90
CA CYS A 277 -7.27 -3.40 -49.48
C CYS A 277 -6.69 -1.98 -49.34
N SER A 278 -6.44 -1.33 -50.48
CA SER A 278 -6.29 0.13 -50.50
C SER A 278 -7.66 0.76 -50.81
N PRO A 279 -8.21 1.65 -49.98
CA PRO A 279 -9.49 2.32 -50.22
C PRO A 279 -9.42 3.42 -51.30
N THR A 280 -8.32 3.52 -52.06
CA THR A 280 -8.10 4.53 -53.09
C THR A 280 -8.62 4.17 -54.48
N ILE A 281 -9.29 3.03 -54.66
CA ILE A 281 -9.88 2.62 -55.96
C ILE A 281 -11.39 2.41 -55.82
N PHE A 282 -12.10 3.42 -55.32
CA PHE A 282 -13.52 3.62 -55.65
C PHE A 282 -13.81 5.12 -55.70
N PRO A 283 -13.48 5.85 -56.78
CA PRO A 283 -14.35 6.93 -57.18
C PRO A 283 -15.58 6.29 -57.82
N THR A 284 -16.73 6.56 -57.20
CA THR A 284 -18.01 6.75 -57.87
C THR A 284 -18.05 6.42 -59.38
N ARG A 285 -18.82 5.38 -59.71
CA ARG A 285 -19.70 5.36 -60.89
C ARG A 285 -19.04 5.73 -62.24
N HIS A 286 -18.06 4.97 -62.71
CA HIS A 286 -17.76 4.90 -64.15
C HIS A 286 -17.38 3.47 -64.56
N HIS A 287 -17.95 3.01 -65.68
CA HIS A 287 -17.62 1.75 -66.33
C HIS A 287 -16.12 1.68 -66.65
N CYS A 288 -15.37 0.80 -65.98
CA CYS A 288 -14.02 0.43 -66.39
C CYS A 288 -14.10 -0.61 -67.52
N HIS A 289 -14.09 -0.12 -68.77
CA HIS A 289 -13.80 -0.92 -69.97
C HIS A 289 -12.29 -1.16 -70.09
N SER A 290 -11.71 -1.97 -69.20
CA SER A 290 -10.41 -2.65 -69.43
C SER A 290 -9.93 -3.33 -68.13
N CYS A 291 -10.67 -4.34 -67.68
CA CYS A 291 -10.07 -5.41 -66.87
C CYS A 291 -9.71 -6.56 -67.84
N PRO A 292 -8.45 -6.98 -67.95
CA PRO A 292 -8.14 -8.27 -68.57
C PRO A 292 -8.87 -9.34 -67.77
N ALA A 293 -9.75 -10.09 -68.42
CA ALA A 293 -10.50 -11.18 -67.81
C ALA A 293 -9.50 -12.21 -67.25
N GLY A 294 -9.31 -12.24 -65.92
CA GLY A 294 -8.41 -13.22 -65.31
C GLY A 294 -8.00 -13.03 -63.84
N PHE A 295 -8.24 -11.87 -63.21
CA PHE A 295 -7.89 -11.68 -61.78
C PHE A 295 -9.14 -11.63 -60.89
N SER A 296 -9.63 -12.81 -60.49
CA SER A 296 -10.52 -12.95 -59.34
C SER A 296 -9.68 -13.13 -58.08
N SER A 297 -8.99 -12.08 -57.61
CA SER A 297 -8.09 -12.20 -56.46
C SER A 297 -8.82 -11.90 -55.15
N VAL A 298 -9.39 -12.94 -54.54
CA VAL A 298 -9.42 -13.04 -53.08
C VAL A 298 -8.44 -14.16 -52.74
N ASP A 299 -7.14 -13.86 -52.82
CA ASP A 299 -6.10 -14.81 -52.45
C ASP A 299 -5.92 -14.78 -50.92
N SER A 300 -6.96 -15.20 -50.19
CA SER A 300 -6.78 -15.69 -48.83
C SER A 300 -6.10 -17.05 -48.92
N ILE A 301 -4.84 -17.16 -48.47
CA ILE A 301 -4.20 -18.47 -48.32
C ILE A 301 -4.89 -19.17 -47.15
N SER A 302 -5.85 -20.03 -47.49
CA SER A 302 -6.52 -20.92 -46.59
C SER A 302 -5.79 -22.25 -46.53
N ILE A 303 -5.13 -22.54 -45.42
CA ILE A 303 -4.49 -23.85 -45.19
C ILE A 303 -5.55 -24.74 -44.52
N TYR A 304 -6.16 -25.67 -45.25
CA TYR A 304 -7.20 -26.56 -44.70
C TYR A 304 -6.84 -28.05 -44.78
N HIS A 305 -7.17 -28.76 -43.70
CA HIS A 305 -7.72 -30.11 -43.77
C HIS A 305 -8.59 -30.39 -42.52
N LEU A 306 -9.90 -30.11 -42.55
CA LEU A 306 -10.85 -30.56 -41.52
C LEU A 306 -12.21 -30.87 -42.17
N GLU A 307 -12.59 -32.16 -42.19
CA GLU A 307 -13.75 -32.74 -42.90
C GLU A 307 -15.10 -32.57 -42.17
N HIS A 308 -15.12 -31.95 -40.99
CA HIS A 308 -16.32 -31.95 -40.14
C HIS A 308 -17.19 -30.68 -40.37
N PRO A 309 -18.52 -30.79 -40.58
CA PRO A 309 -19.39 -29.72 -41.09
C PRO A 309 -19.48 -28.47 -40.18
N VAL A 310 -19.24 -28.65 -38.87
CA VAL A 310 -19.13 -27.53 -37.90
C VAL A 310 -17.98 -26.58 -38.28
N TYR A 311 -16.85 -27.12 -38.76
CA TYR A 311 -15.66 -26.35 -39.09
C TYR A 311 -15.79 -25.63 -40.45
N GLN A 312 -16.50 -26.23 -41.42
CA GLN A 312 -16.78 -25.57 -42.71
C GLN A 312 -17.59 -24.27 -42.56
N SER A 313 -18.53 -24.21 -41.60
CA SER A 313 -19.32 -22.99 -41.34
C SER A 313 -18.50 -21.82 -40.78
N ILE A 314 -17.38 -22.12 -40.13
CA ILE A 314 -16.50 -21.13 -39.50
C ILE A 314 -15.61 -20.48 -40.54
N LEU A 315 -15.13 -21.25 -41.52
CA LEU A 315 -14.34 -20.74 -42.62
C LEU A 315 -15.11 -19.70 -43.42
N LEU A 316 -16.38 -19.97 -43.70
CA LEU A 316 -17.28 -19.00 -44.33
C LEU A 316 -17.42 -17.73 -43.47
N LYS A 317 -17.53 -17.87 -42.14
CA LYS A 317 -17.61 -16.75 -41.20
C LYS A 317 -16.30 -15.98 -41.02
N MET A 318 -15.14 -16.62 -41.11
CA MET A 318 -13.83 -15.97 -41.05
C MET A 318 -13.57 -15.13 -42.29
N THR A 319 -13.95 -15.65 -43.46
CA THR A 319 -13.95 -14.90 -44.72
C THR A 319 -14.94 -13.73 -44.63
N VAL A 320 -16.18 -13.96 -44.19
CA VAL A 320 -17.21 -12.90 -44.07
C VAL A 320 -16.89 -11.84 -43.01
N CYS A 321 -16.29 -12.19 -41.87
CA CYS A 321 -15.84 -11.20 -40.87
C CYS A 321 -14.70 -10.33 -41.40
N SER A 322 -13.80 -10.90 -42.21
CA SER A 322 -12.78 -10.12 -42.94
C SER A 322 -13.42 -9.13 -43.92
N PHE A 323 -14.61 -9.44 -44.48
CA PHE A 323 -15.39 -8.52 -45.31
C PHE A 323 -16.18 -7.48 -44.49
N MET A 324 -16.64 -7.80 -43.27
CA MET A 324 -17.46 -6.88 -42.45
C MET A 324 -16.65 -5.76 -41.77
N GLU A 325 -15.37 -5.96 -41.45
CA GLU A 325 -14.49 -4.88 -40.98
C GLU A 325 -14.19 -3.82 -42.07
N ILE A 326 -14.51 -4.11 -43.34
CA ILE A 326 -14.24 -3.26 -44.50
C ILE A 326 -15.45 -2.38 -44.89
N LEU A 327 -16.64 -2.58 -44.30
CA LEU A 327 -17.77 -1.69 -44.55
C LEU A 327 -17.65 -0.42 -43.67
N PRO A 328 -17.43 0.77 -44.25
CA PRO A 328 -17.49 2.01 -43.49
C PRO A 328 -18.93 2.30 -43.09
N THR A 329 -19.13 2.72 -41.84
CA THR A 329 -20.25 3.60 -41.45
C THR A 329 -19.98 5.02 -41.90
#